data_AF-A0A523HTB3-F1
#
_entry.id   AF-A0A523HTB3-F1
#
_cell.length_a   1.000
_cell.length_b   1.000
_cell.length_c   1.000
_cell.angle_alpha   90.00
_cell.angle_beta   90.00
_cell.angle_gamma   90.00
#
_symmetry.space_group_name_H-M   'P 1'
#
loop_
_entity.id
_entity.type
_entity.pdbx_description
1 polymer ?
#
loop_
_entity_poly.entity_id
_entity_poly.type
_entity_poly.pdbx_seq_one_letter_code
_entity_poly.pdbx_strand_id
1 'polypeptide(L)' 'MQDIFVKVQENTIGPLSEEKIKVLIDQGVFSLRDEVWSKKEDKWVPAKSDSQLTALFPSLTGTHVS' A
#
# COMPACT_ATOMS: atom_id res chain seq x y z
N MET A 1 2.28 14.25 8.38
CA MET A 1 2.76 12.90 8.07
C MET A 1 1.57 11.96 8.17
N GLN A 2 1.32 11.12 7.15
CA GLN A 2 0.21 10.17 7.21
C GLN A 2 0.73 8.87 7.86
N ASP A 3 0.16 8.50 9.01
CA ASP A 3 0.37 7.18 9.61
C ASP A 3 -0.43 6.14 8.81
N ILE A 4 0.26 5.36 7.99
CA ILE A 4 -0.35 4.29 7.20
C ILE A 4 -0.09 2.96 7.90
N PHE A 5 -1.13 2.14 8.06
CA PHE A 5 -1.02 0.80 8.59
C PHE A 5 -1.38 -0.18 7.49
N VAL A 6 -0.54 -1.19 7.29
CA VAL A 6 -0.77 -2.26 6.33
C VAL A 6 -0.88 -3.58 7.07
N LYS A 7 -1.63 -4.51 6.51
CA LYS A 7 -1.81 -5.84 7.07
C LYS A 7 -1.36 -6.87 6.06
N VAL A 8 -0.23 -7.51 6.36
CA VAL A 8 0.44 -8.50 5.51
C VAL A 8 0.40 -9.83 6.25
N GLN A 9 -0.17 -10.87 5.62
CA GLN A 9 -0.29 -12.20 6.24
C GLN A 9 -0.86 -12.14 7.67
N GLU A 10 -1.95 -11.37 7.85
CA GLU A 10 -2.62 -11.14 9.15
C GLU A 10 -1.83 -10.34 10.20
N ASN A 11 -0.57 -9.97 9.90
CA ASN A 11 0.23 -9.11 10.77
C ASN A 11 0.03 -7.64 10.41
N THR A 12 -0.28 -6.84 11.42
CA THR A 12 -0.38 -5.38 11.27
C THR A 12 1.00 -4.75 11.36
N ILE A 13 1.40 -4.00 10.34
CA ILE A 13 2.66 -3.29 10.25
C ILE A 13 2.34 -1.79 10.15
N GLY A 14 2.77 -1.03 11.14
CA GLY A 14 2.61 0.42 11.15
C GLY A 14 2.82 1.07 12.51
N PRO A 15 2.82 2.41 12.57
CA PRO A 15 2.62 3.32 11.44
C PRO A 15 3.84 3.38 10.50
N LEU A 16 3.58 3.40 9.19
CA LEU A 16 4.59 3.51 8.13
C LEU A 16 4.40 4.82 7.35
N SER A 17 5.52 5.39 6.90
CA SER A 17 5.54 6.45 5.90
C SER A 17 5.41 5.87 4.49
N GLU A 18 4.98 6.69 3.53
CA GLU A 18 4.89 6.32 2.11
C GLU A 18 6.18 5.68 1.57
N GLU A 19 7.36 6.22 1.95
CA GLU A 19 8.66 5.69 1.54
C GLU A 19 8.89 4.26 2.03
N LYS A 20 8.50 3.95 3.28
CA LYS A 20 8.60 2.58 3.81
C LYS A 20 7.66 1.63 3.07
N ILE A 21 6.47 2.10 2.69
CA ILE A 21 5.53 1.30 1.90
C ILE A 21 6.10 1.02 0.52
N LYS A 22 6.68 2.01 -0.16
CA LYS A 22 7.38 1.80 -1.43
C LYS A 22 8.45 0.71 -1.31
N VAL A 23 9.26 0.75 -0.26
CA VAL A 23 10.25 -0.30 0.03
C VAL A 23 9.60 -1.67 0.21
N LEU A 24 8.50 -1.77 0.97
CA LEU A 24 7.78 -3.04 1.15
C LEU A 24 7.16 -3.57 -0.15
N ILE A 25 6.68 -2.69 -1.02
CA ILE A 25 6.17 -3.03 -2.35
C ILE A 25 7.31 -3.55 -3.24
N ASP A 26 8.43 -2.84 -3.27
CA ASP A 26 9.61 -3.18 -4.07
C ASP A 26 10.21 -4.53 -3.63
N GLN A 27 10.22 -4.79 -2.32
CA GLN A 27 10.63 -6.07 -1.74
C GLN A 27 9.62 -7.22 -1.95
N GLY A 28 8.43 -6.93 -2.50
CA GLY A 28 7.36 -7.92 -2.68
C GLY A 28 6.69 -8.39 -1.38
N VAL A 29 6.94 -7.68 -0.27
CA VAL A 29 6.35 -7.98 1.05
C VAL A 29 4.90 -7.48 1.11
N PHE A 30 4.60 -6.36 0.46
CA PHE A 30 3.26 -5.77 0.41
C PHE A 30 2.73 -5.72 -1.02
N SER A 31 1.50 -6.18 -1.21
CA SER A 31 0.86 -6.31 -2.51
C SER A 31 -0.52 -5.64 -2.55
N LEU A 32 -1.08 -5.45 -3.74
CA LEU A 32 -2.45 -4.94 -3.93
C LEU A 32 -3.55 -5.84 -3.34
N ARG A 33 -3.20 -7.07 -2.96
CA ARG A 33 -4.12 -8.04 -2.33
C ARG A 33 -4.15 -7.90 -0.81
N ASP A 34 -3.13 -7.30 -0.22
CA ASP A 34 -3.06 -7.04 1.21
C ASP A 34 -4.00 -5.91 1.62
N GLU A 35 -4.22 -5.76 2.92
CA GLU A 35 -5.14 -4.76 3.46
C GLU A 35 -4.39 -3.53 3.97
N VAL A 36 -5.03 -2.37 3.91
CA VAL A 36 -4.58 -1.11 4.51
C VAL A 36 -5.67 -0.57 5.43
N TRP A 37 -5.28 0.06 6.53
CA TRP A 37 -6.19 0.81 7.38
C TRP A 37 -6.64 2.10 6.70
N SER A 38 -7.90 2.17 6.30
CA SER A 38 -8.52 3.39 5.79
C SER A 38 -9.06 4.22 6.95
N LYS A 39 -8.41 5.35 7.25
CA LYS A 39 -8.94 6.31 8.24
C LYS A 39 -10.28 6.91 7.83
N LYS A 40 -10.60 6.93 6.53
CA LYS A 40 -11.86 7.47 6.00
C LYS A 40 -13.04 6.52 6.27
N GLU A 41 -12.80 5.22 6.17
CA GLU A 41 -13.84 4.20 6.37
C GLU A 41 -13.76 3.52 7.74
N ASP A 42 -12.75 3.89 8.55
CA ASP A 42 -12.43 3.32 9.87
C ASP A 42 -12.38 1.78 9.85
N LYS A 43 -11.79 1.23 8.79
CA LYS A 43 -11.71 -0.22 8.56
C LYS A 43 -10.51 -0.61 7.71
N TRP A 44 -10.17 -1.89 7.76
CA TRP A 44 -9.24 -2.51 6.82
C TRP A 44 -9.92 -2.65 5.45
N VAL A 45 -9.25 -2.14 4.42
CA VAL A 45 -9.69 -2.25 3.04
C VAL A 45 -8.56 -2.81 2.19
N PRO A 46 -8.85 -3.53 1.10
CA PRO A 46 -7.81 -3.95 0.17
C PRO A 46 -6.99 -2.76 -0.33
N ALA A 47 -5.67 -2.89 -0.43
CA ALA A 47 -4.77 -1.82 -0.89
C ALA A 47 -5.14 -1.33 -2.31
N LYS A 48 -5.71 -2.21 -3.15
CA LYS A 48 -6.27 -1.85 -4.46
C LYS A 48 -7.47 -0.89 -4.41
N SER A 49 -8.16 -0.80 -3.28
CA SER A 49 -9.30 0.12 -3.10
C SER A 49 -8.84 1.52 -2.70
N ASP A 50 -7.60 1.67 -2.24
CA ASP A 50 -7.00 2.95 -1.91
C ASP A 50 -6.24 3.51 -3.11
N SER A 51 -6.81 4.55 -3.73
CA SER A 51 -6.22 5.16 -4.93
C SER A 51 -4.84 5.78 -4.69
N GLN A 52 -4.55 6.26 -3.47
CA GLN A 52 -3.24 6.81 -3.15
C GLN A 52 -2.18 5.70 -3.10
N LEU A 53 -2.53 4.57 -2.48
CA LEU A 53 -1.66 3.41 -2.43
C LEU A 53 -1.45 2.78 -3.79
N THR A 54 -2.51 2.64 -4.61
CA THR A 54 -2.36 2.09 -5.98
C THR A 54 -1.34 2.86 -6.82
N ALA A 55 -1.20 4.17 -6.61
CA ALA A 55 -0.22 5.00 -7.32
C ALA A 55 1.24 4.71 -6.91
N LEU A 56 1.46 4.03 -5.77
CA LEU A 56 2.79 3.63 -5.30
C LEU A 56 3.25 2.30 -5.90
N PHE A 57 2.35 1.54 -6.52
CA PHE A 57 2.69 0.24 -7.12
C PHE A 57 3.27 0.45 -8.52
N PRO A 58 4.52 0.02 -8.78
CA PRO A 58 5.21 0.27 -10.05
C PRO A 58 4.54 -0.39 -11.27
N SER A 59 3.63 -1.36 -11.06
CA SER A 59 2.99 -2.15 -12.13
C SER A 59 1.76 -1.50 -12.79
N LEU A 60 1.30 -0.33 -12.34
CA LEU A 60 0.19 0.39 -12.99
C LEU A 60 0.67 1.54 -13.88
N THR A 61 1.91 2.01 -13.68
CA THR A 61 2.60 2.93 -14.58
C THR A 61 3.47 2.12 -15.52
N GLY A 62 2.84 1.47 -16.49
CA GLY A 62 3.51 1.19 -17.76
C GLY A 62 3.88 2.53 -18.37
N THR A 63 5.05 3.07 -18.03
CA THR A 63 5.72 4.05 -18.86
C THR A 63 6.06 3.33 -20.16
N HIS A 64 5.14 3.44 -21.11
CA HIS A 64 5.37 3.16 -22.51
C HIS A 64 6.38 4.20 -23.02
N VAL A 65 7.67 3.95 -22.77
CA VAL A 65 8.75 4.58 -23.55
C VAL A 65 8.93 3.72 -24.79
N SER A 66 8.29 4.14 -25.88
CA SER A 66 8.67 3.80 -27.25
C SER A 66 9.48 4.94 -27.82
#